data_AF-A0A971VM34-F1
#
_entry.id   AF-A0A971VM34-F1
#
_cell.length_a   1.000
_cell.length_b   1.000
_cell.length_c   1.000
_cell.angle_alpha   90.00
_cell.angle_beta   90.00
_cell.angle_gamma   90.00
#
_symmetry.space_group_name_H-M   'P 1'
#
loop_
_entity.id
_entity.type
_entity.pdbx_description
1 polymer ?
#
loop_
_entity_poly.entity_id
_entity_poly.type
_entity_poly.pdbx_seq_one_letter_code
_entity_poly.pdbx_strand_id
1 'polypeptide(L)'
;MAIRPIDLQVMIPKVADVSRIQANEQQQSLAALQSKAQSVEKASEESMRQVNSQKELQKTAIRDNHERKGRESKEKGKKNRPEGKNAQKHQDVYSRKTTGSTIDIRL
;
A
#
# COMPACT_ATOMS: atom_id res chain seq x y z
N MET A 1 -11.80 40.95 -42.93
CA MET A 1 -12.95 41.38 -42.12
C MET A 1 -12.42 42.22 -40.97
N ALA A 2 -12.92 43.44 -40.79
CA ALA A 2 -12.56 44.29 -39.66
C ALA A 2 -13.65 44.19 -38.58
N ILE A 3 -13.23 44.06 -37.33
CA ILE A 3 -14.14 44.08 -36.17
C ILE A 3 -14.69 45.50 -36.04
N ARG A 4 -16.01 45.65 -35.91
CA ARG A 4 -16.62 46.98 -35.74
C ARG A 4 -16.49 47.43 -34.27
N PRO A 5 -16.40 48.74 -34.00
CA PRO A 5 -16.35 49.25 -32.62
C PRO A 5 -17.50 48.77 -31.72
N ILE A 6 -18.67 48.49 -32.29
CA ILE A 6 -19.82 47.96 -31.54
C ILE A 6 -19.62 46.50 -31.11
N ASP A 7 -18.88 45.71 -31.90
CA ASP A 7 -18.55 44.33 -31.58
C ASP A 7 -17.53 44.29 -30.42
N LEU A 8 -16.64 45.29 -30.32
CA LEU A 8 -15.69 45.44 -29.22
C LEU A 8 -16.38 45.71 -27.87
N GLN A 9 -17.47 46.51 -27.85
CA GLN A 9 -18.22 46.77 -26.62
C GLN A 9 -18.80 45.50 -25.99
N VAL A 10 -19.19 44.53 -26.82
CA VAL A 10 -19.69 43.23 -26.37
C VAL A 10 -18.55 42.26 -26.06
N MET A 11 -17.44 42.33 -26.79
CA MET A 11 -16.29 41.43 -26.60
C MET A 11 -15.52 41.71 -25.30
N ILE A 12 -15.26 42.97 -24.95
CA ILE A 12 -14.44 43.33 -23.77
C ILE A 12 -14.90 42.63 -22.48
N PRO A 13 -16.20 42.66 -22.08
CA PRO A 13 -16.63 41.97 -20.87
C PRO A 13 -16.52 40.44 -20.99
N LYS A 14 -16.85 39.89 -22.16
CA LYS A 14 -16.77 38.44 -22.41
C LYS A 14 -15.34 37.91 -22.33
N VAL A 15 -14.36 38.68 -22.79
CA VAL A 15 -12.94 38.30 -22.69
C VAL A 15 -12.50 38.21 -21.23
N ALA A 16 -12.95 39.11 -20.36
CA ALA A 16 -12.65 39.05 -18.93
C ALA A 16 -13.26 37.80 -18.28
N ASP A 17 -14.51 37.46 -18.62
CA ASP A 17 -15.19 36.28 -18.09
C ASP A 17 -14.55 34.98 -18.58
N VAL A 18 -14.24 34.87 -19.87
CA VAL A 18 -13.53 33.71 -20.45
C VAL A 18 -12.14 33.56 -19.84
N SER A 19 -11.42 34.66 -19.62
CA SER A 19 -10.11 34.63 -18.95
C SER A 19 -10.20 34.09 -17.53
N ARG A 20 -11.21 34.49 -16.76
CA ARG A 20 -11.44 33.95 -15.41
C ARG A 20 -11.78 32.47 -15.42
N ILE A 21 -12.65 32.03 -16.34
CA ILE A 21 -13.00 30.61 -16.50
C ILE A 21 -11.75 29.80 -16.83
N GLN A 22 -10.96 30.26 -17.79
CA GLN A 22 -9.72 29.58 -18.18
C GLN A 22 -8.70 29.51 -17.03
N ALA A 23 -8.55 30.59 -16.26
CA ALA A 23 -7.67 30.61 -15.10
C ALA A 23 -8.13 29.60 -14.02
N ASN A 24 -9.43 29.52 -13.75
CA ASN A 24 -9.99 28.57 -12.79
C ASN A 24 -9.81 27.11 -13.26
N GLU A 25 -10.05 26.82 -14.55
CA GLU A 25 -9.83 25.49 -15.12
C GLU A 25 -8.36 25.07 -15.03
N GLN A 26 -7.43 25.98 -15.33
CA GLN A 26 -6.00 25.73 -15.19
C GLN A 26 -5.63 25.42 -13.74
N GLN A 27 -6.09 26.22 -12.78
CA GLN A 27 -5.84 25.98 -11.36
C GLN A 27 -6.42 24.63 -10.89
N GLN A 28 -7.63 24.29 -11.31
CA GLN A 28 -8.25 23.01 -10.98
C GLN A 28 -7.45 21.84 -11.55
N SER A 29 -6.98 21.96 -12.80
CA SER A 29 -6.15 20.93 -13.44
C SER A 29 -4.82 20.73 -12.69
N LEU A 30 -4.17 21.81 -12.27
CA LEU A 30 -2.93 21.77 -11.51
C LEU A 30 -3.14 21.12 -10.13
N ALA A 31 -4.22 21.49 -9.44
CA ALA A 31 -4.57 20.88 -8.15
C ALA A 31 -4.84 19.37 -8.28
N ALA A 32 -5.55 18.95 -9.34
CA ALA A 32 -5.81 17.54 -9.62
C ALA A 32 -4.51 16.76 -9.91
N LEU A 33 -3.60 17.35 -10.69
CA LEU A 33 -2.29 16.76 -10.98
C LEU A 33 -1.44 16.63 -9.70
N GLN A 34 -1.42 17.65 -8.86
CA GLN A 34 -0.70 17.63 -7.58
C GLN A 34 -1.25 16.54 -6.64
N SER A 35 -2.57 16.44 -6.51
CA SER A 35 -3.23 15.40 -5.72
C SER A 35 -2.91 13.99 -6.24
N LYS A 36 -2.90 13.82 -7.56
CA LYS A 36 -2.51 12.55 -8.20
C LYS A 36 -1.03 12.22 -7.94
N ALA A 37 -0.12 13.18 -8.04
CA ALA A 37 1.29 12.98 -7.74
C ALA A 37 1.50 12.54 -6.28
N GLN A 38 0.86 13.24 -5.33
CA GLN A 38 0.93 12.90 -3.90
C GLN A 38 0.37 11.51 -3.59
N SER A 39 -0.72 11.11 -4.23
CA SER A 39 -1.29 9.77 -4.01
C SER A 39 -0.39 8.66 -4.53
N VAL A 40 0.27 8.86 -5.68
CA VAL A 40 1.25 7.92 -6.24
C VAL A 40 2.50 7.83 -5.36
N GLU A 41 3.03 8.96 -4.90
CA GLU A 41 4.17 9.00 -3.97
C GLU A 41 3.87 8.23 -2.68
N LYS A 42 2.70 8.49 -2.08
CA LYS A 42 2.26 7.80 -0.86
C LYS A 42 2.10 6.29 -1.07
N ALA A 43 1.51 5.87 -2.20
CA ALA A 43 1.36 4.45 -2.53
C ALA A 43 2.72 3.76 -2.74
N SER A 44 3.67 4.46 -3.35
CA SER A 44 5.05 3.97 -3.51
C SER A 44 5.75 3.82 -2.16
N GLU A 45 5.63 4.82 -1.29
CA GLU A 45 6.20 4.78 0.05
C GLU A 45 5.63 3.63 0.89
N GLU A 46 4.30 3.44 0.86
CA GLU A 46 3.63 2.35 1.56
C GLU A 46 4.09 0.98 1.04
N SER A 47 4.22 0.83 -0.28
CA SER A 47 4.73 -0.40 -0.90
C SER A 47 6.17 -0.69 -0.49
N MET A 48 7.05 0.32 -0.46
CA MET A 48 8.42 0.16 0.00
C MET A 48 8.50 -0.19 1.49
N ARG A 49 7.70 0.46 2.34
CA ARG A 49 7.60 0.13 3.77
C ARG A 49 7.11 -1.31 3.97
N GLN A 50 6.12 -1.77 3.19
CA GLN A 50 5.62 -3.14 3.25
C GLN A 50 6.71 -4.16 2.86
N VAL A 51 7.46 -3.93 1.78
CA VAL A 51 8.54 -4.83 1.38
C VAL A 51 9.67 -4.87 2.42
N ASN A 52 10.06 -3.71 2.96
CA ASN A 52 11.12 -3.64 3.98
C ASN A 52 10.70 -4.32 5.29
N SER A 53 9.48 -4.09 5.76
CA SER A 53 8.95 -4.77 6.95
C SER A 53 8.85 -6.28 6.77
N GLN A 54 8.47 -6.78 5.60
CA GLN A 54 8.51 -8.22 5.31
C GLN A 54 9.94 -8.78 5.35
N LYS A 55 10.92 -8.05 4.82
CA LYS A 55 12.33 -8.45 4.87
C LYS A 55 12.86 -8.52 6.30
N GLU A 56 12.46 -7.59 7.17
CA GLU A 56 12.80 -7.61 8.59
C GLU A 56 12.17 -8.81 9.31
N LEU A 57 10.87 -9.07 9.08
CA LEU A 57 10.16 -10.22 9.65
C LEU A 57 10.76 -11.56 9.19
N GLN A 58 11.14 -11.68 7.91
CA GLN A 58 11.82 -12.88 7.42
C GLN A 58 13.21 -13.03 8.05
N LYS A 59 13.97 -11.94 8.20
CA LYS A 59 15.29 -11.97 8.83
C LYS A 59 15.22 -12.39 10.30
N THR A 60 14.24 -11.89 11.06
CA THR A 60 14.01 -12.32 12.45
C THR A 60 13.57 -13.77 12.53
N ALA A 61 12.62 -14.20 11.68
CA ALA A 61 12.19 -15.60 11.62
C ALA A 61 13.33 -16.58 11.28
N ILE A 62 14.23 -16.21 10.35
CA ILE A 62 15.42 -17.00 10.01
C ILE A 62 16.37 -17.07 11.22
N ARG A 63 16.63 -15.95 11.89
CA ARG A 63 17.49 -15.91 13.09
C ARG A 63 16.94 -16.80 14.21
N ASP A 64 15.65 -16.70 14.49
CA ASP A 64 14.98 -17.51 15.53
C ASP A 64 15.02 -19.00 15.19
N ASN A 65 14.79 -19.38 13.93
CA ASN A 65 14.90 -20.78 13.49
C ASN A 65 16.32 -21.32 13.61
N HIS A 66 17.34 -20.51 13.29
CA HIS A 66 18.74 -20.91 13.45
C HIS A 66 19.15 -21.03 14.92
N GLU A 67 18.72 -20.11 15.80
CA GLU A 67 18.98 -20.20 17.24
C GLU A 67 18.26 -21.40 17.88
N ARG A 68 17.02 -21.70 17.49
CA ARG A 68 16.27 -22.87 17.97
C ARG A 68 16.90 -24.20 17.51
N LYS A 69 17.26 -24.34 16.23
CA LYS A 69 17.97 -25.54 15.73
C LYS A 69 19.34 -25.74 16.39
N GLY A 70 20.06 -24.66 16.71
CA GLY A 70 21.34 -24.71 17.42
C GLY A 70 21.22 -25.14 18.89
N ARG A 71 20.07 -24.88 19.53
CA ARG A 71 19.80 -25.33 20.91
C ARG A 71 19.28 -26.77 20.96
N GLU A 72 18.37 -27.16 20.06
CA GLU A 72 17.84 -28.54 20.00
C GLU A 72 18.91 -29.59 19.66
N SER A 73 19.91 -29.24 18.84
CA SER A 73 21.03 -30.13 18.51
C SER A 73 22.01 -30.32 19.67
N LYS A 74 22.11 -29.36 20.61
CA LYS A 74 22.92 -29.50 21.84
C LYS A 74 22.22 -30.30 22.94
N GLU A 75 20.89 -30.31 22.98
CA GLU A 75 20.14 -31.08 24.00
C GLU A 75 19.95 -32.57 23.64
N LYS A 76 19.93 -32.93 22.34
CA LYS A 76 19.80 -34.34 21.93
C LYS A 76 21.01 -35.23 22.24
N GLY A 77 22.15 -34.65 22.66
CA GLY A 77 23.34 -35.40 23.07
C GLY A 77 23.37 -35.88 24.52
N LYS A 78 22.37 -35.55 25.37
CA LYS A 78 22.44 -35.78 26.83
C LYS A 78 21.25 -36.49 27.48
N LYS A 79 20.34 -37.12 26.72
CA LYS A 79 19.11 -37.69 27.31
C LYS A 79 18.90 -39.17 26.97
N ASN A 80 19.82 -40.03 27.40
CA ASN A 80 19.51 -41.42 27.77
C ASN A 80 19.26 -41.48 29.29
N ARG A 81 18.03 -41.23 29.71
CA ARG A 81 17.46 -41.66 31.01
C ARG A 81 15.94 -41.51 30.97
N PRO A 82 15.15 -42.55 31.28
CA PRO A 82 13.70 -42.51 31.22
C PRO A 82 13.09 -42.16 32.59
N GLU A 83 12.13 -41.24 32.61
CA GLU A 83 11.16 -40.92 33.68
C GLU A 83 10.45 -39.64 33.21
N GLY A 84 9.14 -39.40 33.25
CA GLY A 84 7.93 -40.11 33.64
C GLY A 84 6.78 -39.07 33.56
N LYS A 85 5.64 -39.46 32.96
CA LYS A 85 4.25 -38.93 33.10
C LYS A 85 3.90 -37.43 32.92
N ASN A 86 2.84 -37.25 32.10
CA ASN A 86 1.77 -36.24 32.10
C ASN A 86 2.05 -34.77 31.73
N ALA A 87 1.44 -34.28 30.64
CA ALA A 87 0.29 -33.35 30.69
C ALA A 87 -0.15 -32.86 29.28
N GLN A 88 -1.42 -33.16 28.98
CA GLN A 88 -2.46 -32.49 28.16
C GLN A 88 -2.13 -31.44 27.06
N LYS A 89 -2.66 -31.78 25.87
CA LYS A 89 -3.52 -30.98 24.94
C LYS A 89 -3.33 -29.46 24.88
N HIS A 90 -2.89 -28.97 23.72
CA HIS A 90 -3.31 -27.65 23.20
C HIS A 90 -3.56 -27.71 21.68
N GLN A 91 -4.58 -26.96 21.28
CA GLN A 91 -5.40 -27.08 20.07
C GLN A 91 -4.70 -26.65 18.77
N ASP A 92 -5.05 -27.33 17.68
CA ASP A 92 -4.74 -26.93 16.30
C ASP A 92 -5.42 -25.60 15.93
N VAL A 93 -4.63 -24.54 15.73
CA VAL A 93 -5.09 -23.22 15.25
C VAL A 93 -4.98 -23.11 13.71
N TYR A 94 -4.56 -24.17 13.02
CA TYR A 94 -4.35 -24.15 11.56
C TYR A 94 -5.55 -24.71 10.79
N SER A 95 -6.74 -24.15 11.05
CA SER A 95 -7.88 -24.30 10.13
C SER A 95 -8.30 -22.93 9.62
N ARG A 96 -7.54 -22.40 8.66
CA ARG A 96 -8.04 -21.35 7.77
C ARG A 96 -7.52 -21.61 6.36
N LYS A 97 -8.24 -22.46 5.64
CA LYS A 97 -8.17 -22.50 4.18
C LYS A 97 -8.60 -21.13 3.67
N THR A 98 -7.70 -20.40 3.04
CA THR A 98 -7.99 -19.17 2.31
C THR A 98 -8.82 -19.52 1.08
N THR A 99 -10.13 -19.34 1.16
CA THR A 99 -11.02 -19.37 0.01
C THR A 99 -10.74 -18.11 -0.82
N GLY A 100 -10.20 -18.28 -2.02
CA GLY A 100 -9.97 -17.19 -2.98
C GLY A 100 -11.28 -16.46 -3.28
N SER A 101 -11.23 -15.14 -3.35
CA SER A 101 -12.36 -14.30 -3.76
C SER A 101 -12.26 -14.03 -5.26
N THR A 102 -13.27 -14.46 -6.01
CA THR A 102 -13.45 -14.10 -7.43
C THR A 102 -14.07 -12.71 -7.50
N ILE A 103 -13.47 -11.81 -8.27
CA ILE A 103 -14.00 -10.47 -8.53
C ILE A 103 -14.59 -10.46 -9.94
N ASP A 104 -15.91 -10.31 -10.04
CA ASP A 104 -16.61 -10.11 -11.30
C ASP A 104 -16.70 -8.61 -11.62
N ILE A 105 -16.14 -8.21 -12.76
CA ILE A 105 -16.23 -6.85 -13.28
C ILE A 105 -17.25 -6.87 -14.44
N ARG A 106 -18.31 -6.06 -14.34
CA ARG A 106 -19.25 -5.83 -15.45
C ARG A 106 -18.84 -4.58 -16.23
N LEU A 107 -18.81 -4.70 -17.56
CA LEU A 107 -18.65 -3.61 -18.53
C LEU A 107 -19.97 -2.89 -18.77
#